data_AF-A0A6P0YL62-F1
#
_entry.id   AF-A0A6P0YL62-F1
#
_cell.length_a   1.000
_cell.length_b   1.000
_cell.length_c   1.000
_cell.angle_alpha   90.00
_cell.angle_beta   90.00
_cell.angle_gamma   90.00
#
_symmetry.space_group_name_H-M   'P 1'
#
loop_
_entity.id
_entity.type
_entity.pdbx_description
1 polymer ?
#
loop_
_entity_poly.entity_id
_entity_poly.type
_entity_poly.pdbx_seq_one_letter_code
_entity_poly.pdbx_strand_id
1 'polypeptide(L)'
;SPLEQFWGRAVPASDLYALGTTLIHLLTGIIPADLPQKNYQIQFTDKVYISPSLGKWINKITEMDLERRFKSAHEALLNLELEAKSQSRPQPRLISSKNSVIFSSIISINKSSDMIEIYTHAPSLRELKNSGMIGGGFCIFLGLLLTNPIYGILFFIIIFVGIYILFGEKKYIYIDRNSFQVERHLFNFVYGKCQGNTRDILQVLSSKFESGHQVTIQSQINKYQLDRAMNPKDSTLLAQEINEWLNQKL
;
A
#
# COMPACT_ATOMS: atom_id res chain seq x y z
N SER A 1 28.68 -5.12 -22.56
CA SER A 1 29.70 -4.43 -21.74
C SER A 1 29.85 -3.01 -22.25
N PRO A 2 30.09 -2.00 -21.40
CA PRO A 2 30.25 -0.61 -21.84
C PRO A 2 31.57 -0.39 -22.60
N LEU A 3 31.62 0.60 -23.50
CA LEU A 3 32.77 0.85 -24.39
C LEU A 3 34.05 1.21 -23.61
N GLU A 4 33.93 1.87 -22.45
CA GLU A 4 35.09 2.18 -21.62
C GLU A 4 35.84 0.92 -21.13
N GLN A 5 35.10 -0.13 -20.79
CA GLN A 5 35.65 -1.40 -20.31
C GLN A 5 36.35 -2.15 -21.45
N PHE A 6 35.83 -2.08 -22.68
CA PHE A 6 36.48 -2.62 -23.87
C PHE A 6 37.84 -1.95 -24.16
N TRP A 7 38.00 -0.68 -23.76
CA TRP A 7 39.23 0.09 -23.97
C TRP A 7 40.16 0.06 -22.75
N GLY A 8 39.88 -0.79 -21.75
CA GLY A 8 40.70 -0.91 -20.53
C GLY A 8 40.64 0.30 -19.60
N ARG A 9 39.65 1.19 -19.76
CA ARG A 9 39.45 2.40 -18.94
C ARG A 9 38.20 2.28 -18.08
N ALA A 10 38.10 1.18 -17.31
CA ALA A 10 36.98 1.00 -16.40
C ALA A 10 36.92 2.16 -15.39
N VAL A 11 35.74 2.76 -15.25
CA VAL A 11 35.45 3.84 -14.31
C VAL A 11 34.33 3.37 -13.37
N PRO A 12 34.12 4.02 -12.21
CA PRO A 12 32.99 3.67 -11.32
C PRO A 12 31.62 3.64 -12.04
N ALA A 13 31.45 4.44 -13.09
CA ALA A 13 30.26 4.43 -13.94
C ALA A 13 30.11 3.14 -14.78
N SER A 14 31.19 2.42 -15.05
CA SER A 14 31.17 1.12 -15.73
C SER A 14 30.62 0.02 -14.81
N ASP A 15 30.95 0.05 -13.51
CA ASP A 15 30.35 -0.85 -12.51
C ASP A 15 28.84 -0.63 -12.36
N LEU A 16 28.41 0.63 -12.40
CA LEU A 16 26.98 0.98 -12.40
C LEU A 16 26.25 0.41 -13.61
N TYR A 17 26.86 0.44 -14.79
CA TYR A 17 26.29 -0.19 -15.98
C TYR A 17 26.16 -1.70 -15.80
N ALA A 18 27.20 -2.37 -15.27
CA ALA A 18 27.15 -3.81 -14.99
C ALA A 18 26.04 -4.16 -13.98
N LEU A 19 25.91 -3.38 -12.91
CA LEU A 19 24.81 -3.50 -11.95
C LEU A 19 23.45 -3.35 -12.64
N GLY A 20 23.27 -2.32 -13.46
CA GLY A 20 22.04 -2.09 -14.21
C GLY A 20 21.66 -3.26 -15.12
N THR A 21 22.62 -3.80 -15.87
CA THR A 21 22.39 -4.98 -16.72
C THR A 21 22.04 -6.23 -15.89
N THR A 22 22.63 -6.38 -14.70
CA THR A 22 22.29 -7.46 -13.78
C THR A 22 20.86 -7.31 -13.26
N LEU A 23 20.44 -6.09 -12.90
CA LEU A 23 19.06 -5.82 -12.49
C LEU A 23 18.06 -6.13 -13.61
N ILE A 24 18.37 -5.77 -14.86
CA ILE A 24 17.54 -6.12 -16.01
C ILE A 24 17.43 -7.64 -16.16
N HIS A 25 18.54 -8.38 -15.99
CA HIS A 25 18.52 -9.83 -16.03
C HIS A 25 17.64 -10.43 -14.93
N LEU A 26 17.76 -9.94 -13.70
CA LEU A 26 16.95 -10.42 -12.57
C LEU A 26 15.46 -10.11 -12.73
N LEU A 27 15.12 -8.96 -13.31
CA LEU A 27 13.73 -8.55 -13.52
C LEU A 27 13.07 -9.31 -14.67
N THR A 28 13.80 -9.57 -15.75
CA THR A 28 13.26 -10.21 -16.96
C THR A 28 13.46 -11.72 -17.00
N GLY A 29 14.42 -12.26 -16.24
CA GLY A 29 14.91 -13.64 -16.37
C GLY A 29 15.65 -13.92 -17.68
N ILE A 30 15.89 -12.91 -18.52
CA ILE A 30 16.48 -13.04 -19.86
C ILE A 30 17.86 -12.40 -19.85
N ILE A 31 18.81 -12.97 -20.59
CA ILE A 31 20.14 -12.39 -20.72
C ILE A 31 20.02 -11.01 -21.40
N PRO A 32 20.60 -9.93 -20.86
CA PRO A 32 20.39 -8.58 -21.40
C PRO A 32 20.82 -8.39 -22.86
N ALA A 33 21.72 -9.23 -23.37
CA ALA A 33 22.13 -9.24 -24.78
C ALA A 33 21.04 -9.77 -25.73
N ASP A 34 20.11 -10.60 -25.22
CA ASP A 34 19.02 -11.19 -25.99
C ASP A 34 17.75 -10.31 -25.96
N LEU A 35 17.78 -9.22 -25.20
CA LEU A 35 16.69 -8.25 -25.16
C LEU A 35 16.76 -7.29 -26.35
N PRO A 36 15.61 -6.86 -26.90
CA PRO A 36 15.59 -5.90 -27.99
C PRO A 36 16.26 -4.60 -27.55
N GLN A 37 17.12 -4.04 -28.42
CA GLN A 37 17.79 -2.77 -28.18
C GLN A 37 17.31 -1.73 -29.18
N LYS A 38 17.08 -0.51 -28.70
CA LYS A 38 16.72 0.64 -29.54
C LYS A 38 17.54 1.84 -29.09
N ASN A 39 18.20 2.53 -30.03
CA ASN A 39 19.09 3.66 -29.75
C ASN A 39 20.14 3.33 -28.68
N TYR A 40 20.71 2.12 -28.72
CA TYR A 40 21.67 1.61 -27.73
C TYR A 40 21.14 1.46 -26.29
N GLN A 41 19.82 1.50 -26.10
CA GLN A 41 19.16 1.27 -24.82
C GLN A 41 18.38 -0.05 -24.86
N ILE A 42 18.55 -0.85 -23.81
CA ILE A 42 17.90 -2.15 -23.64
C ILE A 42 16.41 -1.93 -23.35
N GLN A 43 15.53 -2.55 -24.13
CA GLN A 43 14.09 -2.45 -23.97
C GLN A 43 13.60 -3.60 -23.07
N PHE A 44 13.39 -3.32 -21.80
CA PHE A 44 12.92 -4.31 -20.81
C PHE A 44 11.60 -3.94 -20.14
N THR A 45 11.20 -2.66 -20.17
CA THR A 45 10.02 -2.15 -19.44
C THR A 45 8.72 -2.82 -19.85
N ASP A 46 8.59 -3.25 -21.11
CA ASP A 46 7.37 -3.88 -21.62
C ASP A 46 7.25 -5.36 -21.20
N LYS A 47 8.32 -5.92 -20.64
CA LYS A 47 8.39 -7.33 -20.22
C LYS A 47 8.31 -7.52 -18.70
N VAL A 48 8.25 -6.44 -17.92
CA VAL A 48 8.33 -6.50 -16.45
C VAL A 48 7.32 -5.55 -15.78
N TYR A 49 6.76 -5.97 -14.66
CA TYR A 49 5.84 -5.14 -13.87
C TYR A 49 6.62 -4.37 -12.80
N ILE A 50 7.10 -3.18 -13.14
CA ILE A 50 7.84 -2.29 -12.22
C ILE A 50 7.26 -0.86 -12.26
N SER A 51 7.56 -0.07 -11.23
CA SER A 51 7.16 1.34 -11.23
C SER A 51 7.87 2.12 -12.36
N PRO A 52 7.20 3.10 -13.01
CA PRO A 52 7.82 3.87 -14.09
C PRO A 52 9.07 4.64 -13.68
N SER A 53 9.19 5.03 -12.40
CA SER A 53 10.39 5.70 -11.89
C SER A 53 11.57 4.73 -11.81
N LEU A 54 11.36 3.52 -11.30
CA LEU A 54 12.38 2.49 -11.22
C LEU A 54 12.84 2.10 -12.63
N GLY A 55 11.91 1.94 -13.58
CA GLY A 55 12.25 1.70 -14.99
C GLY A 55 13.11 2.81 -15.59
N LYS A 56 12.77 4.08 -15.35
CA LYS A 56 13.59 5.24 -15.78
C LYS A 56 14.96 5.28 -15.12
N TRP A 57 15.03 4.96 -13.83
CA TRP A 57 16.27 4.93 -13.08
C TRP A 57 17.20 3.83 -13.61
N ILE A 58 16.67 2.63 -13.85
CA ILE A 58 17.42 1.52 -14.47
C ILE A 58 17.85 1.89 -15.89
N ASN A 59 16.98 2.51 -16.70
CA ASN A 59 17.38 3.00 -18.02
C ASN A 59 18.56 3.97 -17.95
N LYS A 60 18.57 4.86 -16.95
CA LYS A 60 19.65 5.85 -16.75
C LYS A 60 20.95 5.23 -16.25
N ILE A 61 20.90 4.22 -15.38
CA ILE A 61 22.12 3.53 -14.91
C ILE A 61 22.73 2.65 -16.02
N THR A 62 21.93 2.20 -16.99
CA THR A 62 22.37 1.45 -18.19
C THR A 62 22.58 2.31 -19.43
N GLU A 63 22.62 3.64 -19.31
CA GLU A 63 22.82 4.54 -20.45
C GLU A 63 24.22 4.37 -21.05
N MET A 64 24.40 4.31 -22.37
CA MET A 64 25.72 4.07 -22.96
C MET A 64 26.63 5.30 -22.88
N ASP A 65 26.04 6.50 -22.94
CA ASP A 65 26.76 7.77 -22.83
C ASP A 65 27.13 8.07 -21.38
N LEU A 66 28.43 8.19 -21.10
CA LEU A 66 28.97 8.50 -19.78
C LEU A 66 28.45 9.82 -19.22
N GLU A 67 28.19 10.82 -20.06
CA GLU A 67 27.72 12.12 -19.59
C GLU A 67 26.26 12.07 -19.13
N ARG A 68 25.50 11.10 -19.65
CA ARG A 68 24.09 10.90 -19.33
C ARG A 68 23.88 9.87 -18.21
N ARG A 69 24.86 8.99 -17.98
CA ARG A 69 24.89 8.03 -16.87
C ARG A 69 25.24 8.72 -15.55
N PHE A 70 24.82 8.12 -14.43
CA PHE A 70 25.28 8.54 -13.11
C PHE A 70 26.80 8.39 -12.98
N LYS A 71 27.46 9.41 -12.40
CA LYS A 71 28.92 9.43 -12.27
C LYS A 71 29.41 8.62 -11.08
N SER A 72 28.55 8.41 -10.08
CA SER A 72 28.88 7.66 -8.86
C SER A 72 27.69 6.88 -8.32
N ALA A 73 27.98 5.82 -7.55
CA ALA A 73 26.95 5.04 -6.87
C ALA A 73 26.13 5.89 -5.88
N HIS A 74 26.78 6.86 -5.24
CA HIS A 74 26.12 7.78 -4.32
C HIS A 74 25.06 8.64 -5.02
N GLU A 75 25.40 9.18 -6.19
CA GLU A 75 24.46 9.95 -7.01
C GLU A 75 23.27 9.09 -7.47
N ALA A 76 23.53 7.85 -7.90
CA ALA A 76 22.51 6.91 -8.31
C ALA A 76 21.56 6.57 -7.15
N LEU A 77 22.09 6.29 -5.95
CA LEU A 77 21.32 6.00 -4.74
C LEU A 77 20.45 7.20 -4.32
N LEU A 78 21.03 8.39 -4.28
CA LEU A 78 20.31 9.61 -3.89
C LEU A 78 19.15 9.87 -4.84
N ASN A 79 19.35 9.70 -6.15
CA ASN A 79 18.28 9.82 -7.12
C ASN A 79 17.18 8.77 -6.91
N LEU A 80 17.52 7.52 -6.60
CA LEU A 80 16.55 6.46 -6.32
C LEU A 80 15.69 6.78 -5.09
N GLU A 81 16.30 7.27 -4.01
CA GLU A 81 15.59 7.68 -2.81
C GLU A 81 14.68 8.89 -3.04
N LEU A 82 15.13 9.86 -3.85
CA LEU A 82 14.32 11.01 -4.22
C LEU A 82 13.12 10.62 -5.06
N GLU A 83 13.28 9.68 -5.99
CA GLU A 83 12.18 9.12 -6.78
C GLU A 83 11.19 8.36 -5.88
N ALA A 84 11.68 7.56 -4.93
CA ALA A 84 10.84 6.86 -3.94
C ALA A 84 10.08 7.86 -3.04
N LYS A 85 10.74 8.92 -2.58
CA LYS A 85 10.12 9.99 -1.79
C LYS A 85 9.13 10.83 -2.62
N SER A 86 9.41 11.05 -3.90
CA SER A 86 8.50 11.78 -4.81
C SER A 86 7.27 10.96 -5.18
N GLN A 87 7.33 9.63 -5.12
CA GLN A 87 6.15 8.76 -5.20
C GLN A 87 5.32 8.77 -3.91
N SER A 88 5.94 9.00 -2.75
CA SER A 88 5.25 9.13 -1.46
C SER A 88 4.65 10.53 -1.20
N ARG A 89 5.02 11.54 -2.01
CA ARG A 89 4.45 12.89 -1.94
C ARG A 89 3.42 13.04 -3.06
N PRO A 90 2.13 13.25 -2.76
CA PRO A 90 1.16 13.49 -3.81
C PRO A 90 1.46 14.85 -4.43
N GLN A 91 2.25 14.88 -5.50
CA GLN A 91 2.26 16.02 -6.40
C GLN A 91 0.88 16.05 -7.07
N PRO A 92 0.19 17.20 -7.12
CA PRO A 92 -1.07 17.34 -7.81
C PRO A 92 -0.82 17.27 -9.31
N ARG A 93 -0.74 16.04 -9.85
CA ARG A 93 -0.98 15.85 -11.26
C ARG A 93 -2.46 16.13 -11.48
N LEU A 94 -2.74 17.28 -12.08
CA LEU A 94 -4.00 17.61 -12.73
C LEU A 94 -4.21 16.65 -13.90
N ILE A 95 -4.39 15.37 -13.60
CA ILE A 95 -5.10 14.47 -14.49
C ILE A 95 -6.55 14.67 -14.06
N SER A 96 -7.26 15.42 -14.89
CA SER A 96 -8.72 15.37 -14.98
C SER A 96 -9.14 13.94 -15.30
N SER A 97 -9.06 13.05 -14.31
CA SER A 97 -9.87 11.86 -14.20
C SER A 97 -11.05 12.27 -13.33
N LYS A 98 -12.09 12.70 -14.01
CA LYS A 98 -13.44 12.87 -13.48
C LYS A 98 -13.75 11.66 -12.59
N ASN A 99 -14.06 11.91 -11.32
CA ASN A 99 -14.43 10.96 -10.25
C ASN A 99 -13.32 10.39 -9.35
N SER A 100 -12.37 11.20 -8.86
CA SER A 100 -11.72 10.87 -7.58
C SER A 100 -12.67 11.21 -6.45
N VAL A 101 -13.39 10.21 -5.95
CA VAL A 101 -14.23 10.44 -4.79
C VAL A 101 -13.34 10.58 -3.55
N ILE A 102 -13.46 11.72 -2.89
CA ILE A 102 -12.72 12.06 -1.68
C ILE A 102 -13.34 11.28 -0.52
N PHE A 103 -12.79 10.11 -0.21
CA PHE A 103 -13.06 9.44 1.06
C PHE A 103 -12.40 10.24 2.20
N SER A 104 -13.02 10.24 3.39
CA SER A 104 -12.32 10.75 4.58
C SER A 104 -11.04 9.92 4.81
N SER A 105 -10.03 10.55 5.43
CA SER A 105 -8.63 10.14 5.66
C SER A 105 -8.36 8.71 6.20
N ILE A 106 -9.38 7.87 6.32
CA ILE A 106 -9.37 6.53 6.92
C ILE A 106 -9.27 5.44 5.84
N ILE A 107 -9.61 5.77 4.59
CA ILE A 107 -9.74 4.81 3.49
C ILE A 107 -8.82 5.24 2.35
N SER A 108 -7.85 4.42 2.00
CA SER A 108 -7.15 4.54 0.71
C SER A 108 -7.62 3.41 -0.20
N ILE A 109 -8.02 3.78 -1.42
CA ILE A 109 -8.38 2.83 -2.47
C ILE A 109 -7.34 2.96 -3.56
N ASN A 110 -6.53 1.92 -3.74
CA ASN A 110 -5.63 1.83 -4.88
C ASN A 110 -6.31 0.96 -5.94
N LYS A 111 -6.59 1.54 -7.11
CA LYS A 111 -7.24 0.85 -8.22
C LYS A 111 -6.20 0.60 -9.30
N SER A 112 -5.87 -0.66 -9.51
CA SER A 112 -5.11 -1.12 -10.68
C SER A 112 -6.07 -1.70 -11.71
N SER A 113 -5.63 -1.81 -12.96
CA SER A 113 -6.43 -2.36 -14.06
C SER A 113 -6.91 -3.78 -13.82
N ASP A 114 -6.37 -4.51 -12.83
CA ASP A 114 -6.71 -5.90 -12.49
C ASP A 114 -7.02 -6.17 -11.03
N MET A 115 -6.79 -5.19 -10.14
CA MET A 115 -6.96 -5.40 -8.70
C MET A 115 -7.44 -4.12 -8.03
N ILE A 116 -8.37 -4.25 -7.09
CA ILE A 116 -8.67 -3.18 -6.12
C ILE A 116 -8.05 -3.56 -4.78
N GLU A 117 -7.22 -2.66 -4.25
CA GLU A 117 -6.72 -2.72 -2.88
C GLU A 117 -7.44 -1.68 -2.03
N ILE A 118 -8.13 -2.14 -0.99
CA ILE A 118 -8.80 -1.27 -0.03
C ILE A 118 -8.07 -1.40 1.30
N TYR A 119 -7.62 -0.25 1.79
CA TYR A 119 -6.97 -0.14 3.09
C TYR A 119 -7.91 0.63 4.02
N THR A 120 -8.29 -0.01 5.12
CA THR A 120 -9.06 0.64 6.18
C THR A 120 -8.19 0.76 7.42
N HIS A 121 -8.01 1.99 7.89
CA HIS A 121 -7.36 2.25 9.18
C HIS A 121 -8.34 1.89 10.29
N ALA A 122 -7.80 1.42 11.43
CA ALA A 122 -8.50 0.96 12.63
C ALA A 122 -9.85 1.65 12.94
N PRO A 123 -10.81 0.92 13.55
CA PRO A 123 -12.13 1.44 13.87
C PRO A 123 -12.02 2.79 14.56
N SER A 124 -12.73 3.78 14.01
CA SER A 124 -12.64 5.14 14.52
C SER A 124 -13.00 5.16 16.01
N LEU A 125 -12.26 5.93 16.81
CA LEU A 125 -12.53 6.19 18.24
C LEU A 125 -13.96 6.67 18.56
N ARG A 126 -14.84 6.82 17.56
CA ARG A 126 -16.27 7.06 17.73
C ARG A 126 -16.94 6.02 18.61
N GLU A 127 -16.51 4.76 18.58
CA GLU A 127 -17.05 3.72 19.49
C GLU A 127 -16.77 4.06 20.96
N LEU A 128 -15.59 4.62 21.24
CA LEU A 128 -15.16 4.92 22.61
C LEU A 128 -15.84 6.18 23.17
N LYS A 129 -16.14 7.18 22.32
CA LYS A 129 -16.68 8.48 22.74
C LYS A 129 -18.07 8.40 23.40
N ASN A 130 -18.88 7.39 23.04
CA ASN A 130 -20.23 7.24 23.58
C ASN A 130 -20.35 6.24 24.74
N SER A 131 -19.25 5.60 25.15
CA SER A 131 -19.28 4.46 26.09
C SER A 131 -19.14 4.84 27.57
N GLY A 132 -18.80 6.09 27.91
CA GLY A 132 -18.47 6.49 29.29
C GLY A 132 -17.18 5.85 29.86
N MET A 133 -16.54 4.93 29.12
CA MET A 133 -15.35 4.19 29.56
C MET A 133 -14.13 5.09 29.79
N ILE A 134 -14.02 6.21 29.07
CA ILE A 134 -12.91 7.16 29.22
C ILE A 134 -12.94 7.78 30.62
N GLY A 135 -14.12 8.14 31.13
CA GLY A 135 -14.30 8.69 32.47
C GLY A 135 -14.07 7.63 33.56
N GLY A 136 -14.64 6.44 33.38
CA GLY A 136 -14.46 5.32 34.33
C GLY A 136 -12.99 4.90 34.47
N GLY A 137 -12.27 4.78 33.35
CA GLY A 137 -10.84 4.47 33.34
C GLY A 137 -9.99 5.54 34.04
N PHE A 138 -10.33 6.82 33.88
CA PHE A 138 -9.66 7.91 34.58
C PHE A 138 -9.86 7.86 36.09
N CYS A 139 -11.07 7.56 36.56
CA CYS A 139 -11.35 7.41 37.99
C CYS A 139 -10.58 6.22 38.61
N ILE A 140 -10.51 5.08 37.90
CA ILE A 140 -9.73 3.91 38.34
C ILE A 140 -8.24 4.24 38.40
N PHE A 141 -7.70 4.90 37.37
CA PHE A 141 -6.30 5.34 37.35
C PHE A 141 -5.99 6.27 38.53
N LEU A 142 -6.83 7.29 38.77
CA LEU A 142 -6.63 8.24 39.85
C LEU A 142 -6.72 7.56 41.24
N GLY A 143 -7.66 6.63 41.41
CA GLY A 143 -7.79 5.83 42.64
C GLY A 143 -6.55 4.96 42.89
N LEU A 144 -6.03 4.29 41.86
CA LEU A 144 -4.81 3.49 41.96
C LEU A 144 -3.59 4.36 42.30
N LEU A 145 -3.47 5.54 41.69
CA LEU A 145 -2.37 6.48 41.94
C LEU A 145 -2.33 6.95 43.41
N LEU A 146 -3.50 7.17 44.02
CA LEU A 146 -3.63 7.56 45.43
C LEU A 146 -3.24 6.45 46.41
N THR A 147 -3.46 5.18 46.04
CA THR A 147 -3.04 4.03 46.87
C THR A 147 -1.56 3.71 46.75
N ASN A 148 -1.02 3.69 45.52
CA ASN A 148 0.39 3.50 45.25
C ASN A 148 0.71 3.99 43.81
N PRO A 149 1.71 4.87 43.62
CA PRO A 149 2.03 5.41 42.31
C PRO A 149 2.44 4.33 41.29
N ILE A 150 3.02 3.21 41.75
CA ILE A 150 3.47 2.13 40.86
C ILE A 150 2.28 1.46 40.17
N TYR A 151 1.18 1.21 40.88
CA TYR A 151 -0.02 0.60 40.30
C TYR A 151 -0.70 1.52 39.28
N GLY A 152 -0.72 2.83 39.55
CA GLY A 152 -1.21 3.82 38.60
C GLY A 152 -0.41 3.82 37.29
N ILE A 153 0.93 3.84 37.37
CA ILE A 153 1.80 3.80 36.19
C ILE A 153 1.61 2.50 35.40
N LEU A 154 1.53 1.34 36.08
CA LEU A 154 1.38 0.05 35.42
C LEU A 154 0.03 -0.06 34.69
N PHE A 155 -1.05 0.43 35.30
CA PHE A 155 -2.37 0.52 34.68
C PHE A 155 -2.37 1.44 33.46
N PHE A 156 -1.68 2.58 33.54
CA PHE A 156 -1.55 3.51 32.41
C PHE A 156 -0.81 2.88 31.23
N ILE A 157 0.28 2.14 31.50
CA ILE A 157 1.03 1.41 30.47
C ILE A 157 0.15 0.35 29.81
N ILE A 158 -0.62 -0.42 30.57
CA ILE A 158 -1.54 -1.43 30.02
C ILE A 158 -2.59 -0.79 29.11
N ILE A 159 -3.18 0.33 29.53
CA ILE A 159 -4.14 1.07 28.70
C ILE A 159 -3.45 1.58 27.43
N PHE A 160 -2.26 2.18 27.53
CA PHE A 160 -1.55 2.71 26.38
C PHE A 160 -1.18 1.60 25.39
N VAL A 161 -0.73 0.45 25.87
CA VAL A 161 -0.43 -0.72 25.04
C VAL A 161 -1.70 -1.25 24.37
N GLY A 162 -2.81 -1.35 25.10
CA GLY A 162 -4.10 -1.77 24.54
C GLY A 162 -4.60 -0.82 23.45
N ILE A 163 -4.51 0.49 23.69
CA ILE A 163 -4.83 1.54 22.71
C ILE A 163 -3.91 1.43 21.48
N TYR A 164 -2.60 1.25 21.71
CA TYR A 164 -1.61 1.13 20.64
C TYR A 164 -1.85 -0.11 19.76
N ILE A 165 -2.26 -1.23 20.36
CA ILE A 165 -2.66 -2.44 19.63
C ILE A 165 -3.94 -2.20 18.81
N LEU A 166 -4.96 -1.55 19.41
CA LEU A 166 -6.21 -1.19 18.72
C LEU A 166 -5.96 -0.31 17.48
N PHE A 167 -5.04 0.66 17.58
CA PHE A 167 -4.70 1.53 16.45
C PHE A 167 -3.72 0.91 15.43
N GLY A 168 -2.99 -0.13 15.83
CA GLY A 168 -2.03 -0.83 14.98
C GLY A 168 -2.67 -1.81 13.99
N GLU A 169 -3.98 -2.08 14.12
CA GLU A 169 -4.71 -2.96 13.22
C GLU A 169 -4.98 -2.28 11.88
N LYS A 170 -4.54 -2.93 10.81
CA LYS A 170 -4.78 -2.57 9.42
C LYS A 170 -5.47 -3.73 8.72
N LYS A 171 -6.50 -3.45 7.93
CA LYS A 171 -7.14 -4.47 7.09
C LYS A 171 -6.86 -4.18 5.63
N TYR A 172 -6.39 -5.20 4.94
CA TYR A 172 -6.03 -5.21 3.54
C TYR A 172 -7.02 -6.09 2.80
N ILE A 173 -7.60 -5.56 1.74
CA ILE A 173 -8.55 -6.29 0.92
C ILE A 173 -8.03 -6.25 -0.50
N TYR A 174 -7.77 -7.43 -1.04
CA TYR A 174 -7.30 -7.65 -2.40
C TYR A 174 -8.43 -8.32 -3.17
N ILE A 175 -8.98 -7.64 -4.18
CA ILE A 175 -9.99 -8.23 -5.06
C ILE A 175 -9.36 -8.35 -6.45
N ASP A 176 -9.16 -9.60 -6.89
CA ASP A 176 -8.67 -9.96 -8.23
C ASP A 176 -9.81 -10.65 -9.02
N ARG A 177 -9.63 -10.89 -10.32
CA ARG A 177 -10.63 -11.46 -11.23
C ARG A 177 -11.12 -12.85 -10.81
N ASN A 178 -10.27 -13.63 -10.15
CA ASN A 178 -10.54 -15.03 -9.78
C ASN A 178 -10.70 -15.25 -8.27
N SER A 179 -10.22 -14.34 -7.43
CA SER A 179 -10.35 -14.49 -5.98
C SER A 179 -10.33 -13.15 -5.26
N PHE A 180 -11.04 -13.09 -4.14
CA PHE A 180 -10.88 -12.02 -3.17
C PHE A 180 -10.15 -12.57 -1.94
N GLN A 181 -9.25 -11.77 -1.39
CA GLN A 181 -8.51 -12.04 -0.16
C GLN A 181 -8.66 -10.87 0.79
N VAL A 182 -8.99 -11.18 2.04
CA VAL A 182 -9.05 -10.22 3.14
C VAL A 182 -8.02 -10.64 4.16
N GLU A 183 -7.04 -9.78 4.41
CA GLU A 183 -5.96 -9.98 5.37
C GLU A 183 -6.02 -8.92 6.46
N ARG A 184 -5.87 -9.36 7.72
CA ARG A 184 -5.71 -8.43 8.84
C ARG A 184 -4.25 -8.45 9.28
N HIS A 185 -3.70 -7.26 9.42
CA HIS A 185 -2.33 -7.05 9.83
C HIS A 185 -2.34 -6.25 11.13
N LEU A 186 -1.63 -6.74 12.14
CA LEU A 186 -1.30 -5.98 13.34
C LEU A 186 0.20 -5.69 13.25
N PHE A 187 0.56 -4.42 13.03
CA PHE A 187 1.94 -4.03 12.70
C PHE A 187 2.48 -4.77 11.45
N ASN A 188 3.41 -5.72 11.63
CA ASN A 188 3.99 -6.57 10.58
C ASN A 188 3.49 -8.03 10.65
N PHE A 189 2.54 -8.35 11.53
CA PHE A 189 2.03 -9.70 11.71
C PHE A 189 0.66 -9.85 11.05
N VAL A 190 0.53 -10.84 10.16
CA VAL A 190 -0.75 -11.21 9.53
C VAL A 190 -1.48 -12.17 10.45
N TYR A 191 -2.69 -11.83 10.89
CA TYR A 191 -3.52 -12.68 11.74
C TYR A 191 -4.96 -12.70 11.21
N GLY A 192 -5.33 -13.80 10.56
CA GLY A 192 -6.63 -13.95 9.91
C GLY A 192 -6.57 -13.59 8.43
N LYS A 193 -6.67 -14.64 7.62
CA LYS A 193 -6.74 -14.58 6.16
C LYS A 193 -8.04 -15.25 5.72
N CYS A 194 -8.89 -14.49 5.05
CA CYS A 194 -10.10 -15.03 4.42
C CYS A 194 -9.94 -14.96 2.92
N GLN A 195 -10.18 -16.06 2.22
CA GLN A 195 -10.12 -16.13 0.76
C GLN A 195 -11.44 -16.70 0.22
N GLY A 196 -11.93 -16.16 -0.88
CA GLY A 196 -13.05 -16.71 -1.63
C GLY A 196 -12.99 -16.34 -3.10
N ASN A 197 -13.94 -16.83 -3.90
CA ASN A 197 -13.97 -16.56 -5.34
C ASN A 197 -14.74 -15.26 -5.61
N THR A 198 -14.21 -14.40 -6.49
CA THR A 198 -14.85 -13.14 -6.88
C THR A 198 -16.18 -13.38 -7.58
N ARG A 199 -16.35 -14.52 -8.26
CA ARG A 199 -17.62 -14.93 -8.90
C ARG A 199 -18.73 -15.23 -7.91
N ASP A 200 -18.39 -15.53 -6.67
CA ASP A 200 -19.36 -15.83 -5.62
C ASP A 200 -19.86 -14.56 -4.93
N ILE A 201 -19.30 -13.39 -5.28
CA ILE A 201 -19.73 -12.08 -4.73
C ILE A 201 -21.03 -11.68 -5.44
N LEU A 202 -22.11 -11.62 -4.68
CA LEU A 202 -23.42 -11.20 -5.19
C LEU A 202 -23.54 -9.69 -5.19
N GLN A 203 -23.18 -9.04 -4.07
CA GLN A 203 -23.33 -7.60 -3.89
C GLN A 203 -22.50 -7.09 -2.73
N VAL A 204 -22.10 -5.82 -2.81
CA VAL A 204 -21.48 -5.10 -1.71
C VAL A 204 -22.46 -4.07 -1.17
N LEU A 205 -22.79 -4.16 0.12
CA LEU A 205 -23.78 -3.30 0.77
C LEU A 205 -23.16 -2.50 1.90
N SER A 206 -23.54 -1.22 1.99
CA SER A 206 -23.36 -0.43 3.19
C SER A 206 -24.57 -0.66 4.12
N SER A 207 -24.34 -1.02 5.39
CA SER A 207 -25.40 -1.21 6.38
C SER A 207 -25.10 -0.41 7.65
N LYS A 208 -26.15 -0.04 8.38
CA LYS A 208 -26.02 0.65 9.67
C LYS A 208 -25.59 -0.35 10.75
N PHE A 209 -24.55 -0.01 11.51
CA PHE A 209 -24.04 -0.75 12.66
C PHE A 209 -24.19 0.12 13.92
N GLU A 210 -24.20 -0.47 15.11
CA GLU A 210 -24.54 0.21 16.39
C GLU A 210 -23.76 1.53 16.62
N SER A 211 -22.53 1.62 16.13
CA SER A 211 -21.62 2.75 16.27
C SER A 211 -21.38 3.58 15.00
N GLY A 212 -21.97 3.21 13.85
CA GLY A 212 -21.74 3.89 12.57
C GLY A 212 -22.30 3.14 11.36
N HIS A 213 -21.61 3.19 10.22
CA HIS A 213 -21.96 2.38 9.04
C HIS A 213 -20.83 1.41 8.72
N GLN A 214 -21.15 0.27 8.15
CA GLN A 214 -20.19 -0.76 7.76
C GLN A 214 -20.42 -1.15 6.31
N VAL A 215 -19.34 -1.54 5.63
CA VAL A 215 -19.44 -2.16 4.30
C VAL A 215 -19.31 -3.66 4.45
N THR A 216 -20.22 -4.40 3.82
CA THR A 216 -20.25 -5.87 3.86
C THR A 216 -20.27 -6.39 2.42
N ILE A 217 -19.32 -7.25 2.09
CA ILE A 217 -19.35 -8.05 0.86
C ILE A 217 -20.23 -9.27 1.15
N GLN A 218 -21.34 -9.39 0.44
CA GLN A 218 -22.21 -10.56 0.51
C GLN A 218 -21.85 -11.51 -0.63
N SER A 219 -21.34 -12.67 -0.26
CA SER A 219 -21.17 -13.81 -1.15
C SER A 219 -22.37 -14.76 -1.03
N GLN A 220 -22.52 -15.69 -1.99
CA GLN A 220 -23.56 -16.73 -1.97
C GLN A 220 -23.58 -17.54 -0.66
N ILE A 221 -22.41 -17.71 -0.03
CA ILE A 221 -22.23 -18.60 1.13
C ILE A 221 -21.92 -17.80 2.41
N ASN A 222 -21.22 -16.67 2.31
CA ASN A 222 -20.68 -15.95 3.46
C ASN A 222 -20.89 -14.42 3.36
N LYS A 223 -21.02 -13.77 4.52
CA LYS A 223 -20.98 -12.31 4.63
C LYS A 223 -19.64 -11.89 5.21
N TYR A 224 -18.89 -11.08 4.45
CA TYR A 224 -17.59 -10.57 4.85
C TYR A 224 -17.71 -9.11 5.26
N GLN A 225 -17.50 -8.85 6.56
CA GLN A 225 -17.53 -7.50 7.12
C GLN A 225 -16.19 -6.79 6.85
N LEU A 226 -16.21 -5.72 6.05
CA LEU A 226 -14.99 -4.98 5.69
C LEU A 226 -14.54 -4.10 6.85
N ASP A 227 -15.45 -3.28 7.38
CA ASP A 227 -15.09 -2.32 8.40
C ASP A 227 -16.22 -2.01 9.38
N ARG A 228 -15.85 -1.51 10.56
CA ARG A 228 -16.76 -1.11 11.63
C ARG A 228 -16.71 0.41 11.80
N ALA A 229 -17.88 1.02 11.95
CA ALA A 229 -18.03 2.43 12.29
C ALA A 229 -17.44 3.44 11.28
N MET A 230 -17.56 3.17 9.98
CA MET A 230 -17.34 4.17 8.93
C MET A 230 -18.41 5.28 8.97
N ASN A 231 -18.05 6.45 8.45
CA ASN A 231 -18.99 7.53 8.20
C ASN A 231 -20.03 7.08 7.16
N PRO A 232 -21.34 7.36 7.33
CA PRO A 232 -22.40 7.00 6.38
C PRO A 232 -22.04 7.28 4.93
N LYS A 233 -21.56 8.51 4.64
CA LYS A 233 -21.21 8.92 3.27
C LYS A 233 -20.07 8.10 2.68
N ASP A 234 -19.04 7.82 3.47
CA ASP A 234 -17.88 7.03 3.00
C ASP A 234 -18.28 5.57 2.77
N SER A 235 -19.14 5.01 3.64
CA SER A 235 -19.60 3.62 3.52
C SER A 235 -20.48 3.37 2.29
N THR A 236 -21.43 4.27 2.01
CA THR A 236 -22.32 4.15 0.84
C THR A 236 -21.52 4.25 -0.45
N LEU A 237 -20.51 5.12 -0.43
CA LEU A 237 -19.71 5.41 -1.59
C LEU A 237 -18.68 4.32 -1.88
N LEU A 238 -18.09 3.75 -0.83
CA LEU A 238 -17.18 2.62 -0.96
C LEU A 238 -17.94 1.38 -1.48
N ALA A 239 -19.16 1.15 -1.00
CA ALA A 239 -20.01 0.10 -1.53
C ALA A 239 -20.37 0.32 -3.01
N GLN A 240 -20.73 1.56 -3.39
CA GLN A 240 -21.04 1.91 -4.77
C GLN A 240 -19.83 1.69 -5.69
N GLU A 241 -18.65 2.17 -5.28
CA GLU A 241 -17.43 2.06 -6.08
C GLU A 241 -17.01 0.59 -6.32
N ILE A 242 -17.11 -0.27 -5.29
CA ILE A 242 -16.81 -1.69 -5.45
C ILE A 242 -17.81 -2.35 -6.41
N ASN A 243 -19.11 -2.02 -6.30
CA ASN A 243 -20.13 -2.55 -7.20
C ASN A 243 -19.93 -2.06 -8.65
N GLU A 244 -19.57 -0.79 -8.86
CA GLU A 244 -19.28 -0.26 -10.20
C GLU A 244 -18.09 -0.97 -10.85
N TRP A 245 -17.02 -1.24 -10.08
CA TRP A 245 -15.87 -1.99 -10.61
C TRP A 245 -16.20 -3.45 -10.93
N LEU A 246 -17.01 -4.10 -10.10
CA LEU A 246 -17.48 -5.47 -10.37
C LEU A 246 -18.35 -5.52 -11.63
N ASN A 247 -19.23 -4.53 -11.83
CA ASN A 247 -20.15 -4.48 -12.97
C ASN A 247 -19.48 -4.07 -14.30
N GLN A 248 -18.37 -3.33 -14.28
CA GLN A 248 -17.65 -2.95 -15.51
C GLN A 248 -16.87 -4.10 -16.16
N LYS A 249 -16.75 -5.25 -15.48
CA LYS A 249 -15.86 -6.35 -15.86
C LYS A 249 -16.52 -7.75 -15.88
N LEU A 250 -17.79 -7.83 -15.51
CA LEU A 250 -18.68 -8.98 -15.77
C LEU A 250 -19.30 -8.83 -17.16
#